data_AF-A0A7C2DTF3-F1
#
_entry.id   AF-A0A7C2DTF3-F1
#
_cell.length_a   1.000
_cell.length_b   1.000
_cell.length_c   1.000
_cell.angle_alpha   90.00
_cell.angle_beta   90.00
_cell.angle_gamma   90.00
#
_symmetry.space_group_name_H-M   'P 1'
#
loop_
_entity.id
_entity.type
_entity.pdbx_description
1 polymer ?
#
loop_
_entity_poly.entity_id
_entity_poly.type
_entity_poly.pdbx_seq_one_letter_code
_entity_poly.pdbx_strand_id
1 'polypeptide(L)'
;METVCERRAGAGIKTRMDGQRAKGSLRQWTGWVGILCWATCTGAYADPIVGTAVSSPTWEILVTDFGYADFALDRRPGFVGREYLSGEWAAAVGYESEAGPVGPIWLQPQWFYPDWISNSDFGVEQGVAPVSRGSPTNAWGFPVFQSTVTNGQVRITLWYEMMDSGEGIAAGIVPRSRDWPGRFMWTDRYVFRQTCVVSNRTSSVLRNVRWFQFVHGLESMSGVYDDREYGGSFGEYRYDLTLHGRSVARDTRTDTAVLLHDVLTLHAARAPAAWEVGYYGRVQVDSHIMGKPSVGVHWSVETNALNGLDFFAPPEGRYVSGALAWDLGDLAPGRAATHVVLLTVATWRVTSLPGAVQVHAVAQDPPGWLRIAVEPRLTGWSRLGLLHSTGLQPGGGWRWRPLWWAACEPDPGRPGCYCFQIPMEATGPAGFFRVEVWQPP
;
A
#
# COMPACT_ATOMS: atom_id res chain seq x y z
N MET A 1 23.58 -34.73 24.17
CA MET A 1 25.05 -34.59 24.13
C MET A 1 25.37 -33.30 24.86
N GLU A 2 25.99 -33.44 26.02
CA GLU A 2 26.48 -32.36 26.88
C GLU A 2 27.58 -31.53 26.20
N THR A 3 28.01 -30.50 26.94
CA THR A 3 29.27 -29.74 26.87
C THR A 3 29.31 -28.54 25.92
N VAL A 4 29.93 -27.39 26.26
CA VAL A 4 30.62 -26.92 27.47
C VAL A 4 30.76 -25.39 27.37
N CYS A 5 30.77 -24.74 28.52
CA CYS A 5 31.14 -23.35 28.73
C CYS A 5 32.66 -23.26 28.99
N GLU A 6 33.40 -22.44 28.24
CA GLU A 6 34.77 -22.06 28.60
C GLU A 6 34.99 -20.55 28.50
N ARG A 7 35.39 -19.97 29.64
CA ARG A 7 36.05 -18.67 29.73
C ARG A 7 37.55 -18.87 29.50
N ARG A 8 38.19 -17.97 28.78
CA ARG A 8 39.57 -17.54 29.09
C ARG A 8 39.77 -16.05 28.85
N ALA A 9 40.44 -15.44 29.82
CA ALA A 9 40.86 -14.05 29.87
C ALA A 9 42.28 -13.87 29.28
N GLY A 10 42.64 -12.63 28.94
CA GLY A 10 44.05 -12.26 28.76
C GLY A 10 44.30 -10.85 28.22
N ALA A 11 44.78 -9.97 29.12
CA ALA A 11 45.70 -8.82 28.94
C ALA A 11 45.40 -7.77 27.84
N GLY A 12 45.42 -6.46 28.06
CA GLY A 12 46.10 -5.65 29.08
C GLY A 12 47.00 -4.64 28.36
N ILE A 13 46.56 -3.38 28.21
CA ILE A 13 47.44 -2.24 27.88
C ILE A 13 47.08 -1.06 28.78
N LYS A 14 48.06 -0.66 29.61
CA LYS A 14 48.08 0.56 30.40
C LYS A 14 48.34 1.76 29.49
N THR A 15 47.56 2.83 29.64
CA THR A 15 48.07 4.19 29.45
C THR A 15 47.64 5.05 30.62
N ARG A 16 48.63 5.77 31.14
CA ARG A 16 48.62 6.63 32.32
C ARG A 16 48.55 8.06 31.81
N MET A 17 47.58 8.84 32.28
CA MET A 17 47.69 10.30 32.31
C MET A 17 47.16 10.80 33.65
N ASP A 18 48.05 11.49 34.36
CA ASP A 18 47.80 12.15 35.63
C ASP A 18 47.15 13.52 35.41
N GLY A 19 46.30 13.93 36.35
CA GLY A 19 46.19 15.32 36.79
C GLY A 19 45.01 16.14 36.26
N GLN A 20 43.92 16.24 37.03
CA GLN A 20 43.64 17.40 37.91
C GLN A 20 42.19 17.36 38.43
N ARG A 21 42.07 17.68 39.73
CA ARG A 21 40.81 17.80 40.47
C ARG A 21 40.03 19.06 40.05
N ALA A 22 38.72 18.91 39.83
CA ALA A 22 37.73 19.90 40.24
C ALA A 22 36.40 19.21 40.58
N LYS A 23 35.88 19.52 41.76
CA LYS A 23 34.66 18.98 42.36
C LYS A 23 33.43 19.58 41.67
N GLY A 24 32.52 18.73 41.21
CA GLY A 24 31.18 19.11 40.78
C GLY A 24 30.23 17.93 40.97
N SER A 25 29.39 17.99 42.00
CA SER A 25 28.44 16.94 42.38
C SER A 25 27.27 16.90 41.40
N LEU A 26 27.19 15.85 40.57
CA LEU A 26 25.99 15.49 39.82
C LEU A 26 25.25 14.38 40.57
N ARG A 27 24.03 14.72 41.02
CA ARG A 27 23.04 13.78 41.56
C ARG A 27 22.65 12.80 40.46
N GLN A 28 22.95 11.51 40.66
CA GLN A 28 22.37 10.42 39.87
C GLN A 28 20.90 10.26 40.26
N TRP A 29 20.01 10.49 39.29
CA TRP A 29 18.64 10.01 39.31
C TRP A 29 18.63 8.59 38.75
N THR A 30 18.51 7.59 39.62
CA THR A 30 18.09 6.24 39.25
C THR A 30 16.56 6.19 39.33
N GLY A 31 15.89 6.49 38.21
CA GLY A 31 14.45 6.29 38.05
C GLY A 31 14.17 4.83 37.68
N TRP A 32 13.63 4.09 38.63
CA TRP A 32 13.01 2.79 38.41
C TRP A 32 11.73 2.97 37.58
N VAL A 33 11.65 2.37 36.39
CA VAL A 33 10.38 2.21 35.67
C VAL A 33 9.71 0.95 36.19
N GLY A 34 8.80 1.12 37.15
CA GLY A 34 7.86 0.08 37.53
C GLY A 34 6.74 0.02 36.50
N ILE A 35 6.63 -1.11 35.79
CA ILE A 35 5.47 -1.43 34.95
C ILE A 35 4.31 -1.73 35.90
N LEU A 36 3.40 -0.76 36.03
CA LEU A 36 2.17 -0.90 36.78
C LEU A 36 1.14 -1.59 35.87
N CYS A 37 0.99 -2.91 36.04
CA CYS A 37 0.01 -3.70 35.31
C CYS A 37 -1.40 -3.42 35.88
N TRP A 38 -2.21 -2.62 35.17
CA TRP A 38 -3.63 -2.51 35.45
C TRP A 38 -4.36 -3.65 34.74
N ALA A 39 -4.79 -4.65 35.52
CA ALA A 39 -5.66 -5.71 35.05
C ALA A 39 -7.10 -5.18 34.93
N THR A 40 -7.46 -4.68 33.75
CA THR A 40 -8.87 -4.54 33.34
C THR A 40 -9.27 -5.80 32.58
N CYS A 41 -10.32 -6.47 33.06
CA CYS A 41 -10.98 -7.55 32.34
C CYS A 41 -11.45 -7.06 30.97
N THR A 42 -10.69 -7.38 29.93
CA THR A 42 -11.05 -7.19 28.52
C THR A 42 -11.16 -8.58 27.91
N GLY A 43 -12.24 -8.83 27.17
CA GLY A 43 -12.34 -10.03 26.34
C GLY A 43 -11.10 -10.08 25.44
N ALA A 44 -10.52 -11.27 25.28
CA ALA A 44 -9.34 -11.48 24.46
C ALA A 44 -9.64 -11.08 23.01
N TYR A 45 -9.39 -9.82 22.65
CA TYR A 45 -9.20 -9.41 21.27
C TYR A 45 -7.89 -10.08 20.84
N ALA A 46 -7.95 -10.93 19.81
CA ALA A 46 -6.77 -11.52 19.21
C ALA A 46 -5.82 -10.38 18.81
N ASP A 47 -4.53 -10.52 19.14
CA ASP A 47 -3.50 -9.59 18.68
C ASP A 47 -3.52 -9.57 17.14
N PRO A 48 -3.82 -8.44 16.50
CA PRO A 48 -4.04 -8.34 15.06
C PRO A 48 -2.74 -8.26 14.25
N ILE A 49 -1.59 -8.22 14.93
CA ILE A 49 -0.31 -8.65 14.34
C ILE A 49 -0.41 -10.13 13.88
N VAL A 50 -1.38 -10.90 14.38
CA VAL A 50 -1.64 -12.31 14.05
C VAL A 50 -2.71 -12.45 12.95
N GLY A 51 -2.49 -11.81 11.79
CA GLY A 51 -3.27 -12.11 10.60
C GLY A 51 -2.95 -13.52 10.04
N THR A 52 -3.89 -14.12 9.31
CA THR A 52 -3.66 -15.35 8.55
C THR A 52 -2.96 -15.00 7.25
N ALA A 53 -1.79 -15.60 7.01
CA ALA A 53 -1.02 -15.35 5.79
C ALA A 53 -1.68 -15.99 4.56
N VAL A 54 -1.99 -15.16 3.57
CA VAL A 54 -2.35 -15.58 2.22
C VAL A 54 -1.13 -15.32 1.35
N SER A 55 -0.41 -16.38 1.00
CA SER A 55 0.98 -16.27 0.53
C SER A 55 1.20 -16.82 -0.88
N SER A 56 2.16 -16.20 -1.57
CA SER A 56 2.75 -16.67 -2.82
C SER A 56 4.26 -16.88 -2.64
N PRO A 57 5.00 -17.34 -3.66
CA PRO A 57 6.45 -17.41 -3.61
C PRO A 57 7.17 -16.07 -3.40
N THR A 58 6.59 -14.94 -3.82
CA THR A 58 7.29 -13.63 -3.80
C THR A 58 6.72 -12.64 -2.79
N TRP A 59 5.49 -12.81 -2.33
CA TRP A 59 4.87 -11.95 -1.33
C TRP A 59 3.66 -12.59 -0.63
N GLU A 60 3.22 -12.01 0.47
CA GLU A 60 2.01 -12.40 1.20
C GLU A 60 1.27 -11.21 1.79
N ILE A 61 0.02 -11.43 2.20
CA ILE A 61 -0.80 -10.48 2.94
C ILE A 61 -1.36 -11.17 4.19
N LEU A 62 -1.36 -10.46 5.32
CA LEU A 62 -1.84 -10.98 6.60
C LEU A 62 -3.27 -10.52 6.86
N VAL A 63 -4.25 -11.38 6.54
CA VAL A 63 -5.67 -11.04 6.68
C VAL A 63 -6.24 -11.44 8.04
N THR A 64 -6.98 -10.54 8.67
CA THR A 64 -7.75 -10.79 9.90
C THR A 64 -9.08 -11.47 9.58
N ASP A 65 -9.78 -11.91 10.62
CA ASP A 65 -11.12 -12.52 10.51
C ASP A 65 -12.15 -11.60 9.83
N PHE A 66 -11.97 -10.29 9.91
CA PHE A 66 -12.83 -9.29 9.29
C PHE A 66 -12.42 -8.94 7.85
N GLY A 67 -11.39 -9.58 7.31
CA GLY A 67 -10.86 -9.32 5.97
C GLY A 67 -10.05 -8.04 5.83
N TYR A 68 -9.63 -7.48 6.96
CA TYR A 68 -8.65 -6.40 7.00
C TYR A 68 -7.24 -6.94 6.97
N ALA A 69 -6.30 -6.21 6.36
CA ALA A 69 -4.88 -6.47 6.49
C ALA A 69 -4.11 -5.16 6.62
N ASP A 70 -3.21 -5.10 7.59
CA ASP A 70 -2.23 -4.00 7.75
C ASP A 70 -0.94 -4.28 6.97
N PHE A 71 -0.61 -5.57 6.86
CA PHE A 71 0.66 -6.04 6.37
C PHE A 71 0.52 -6.75 5.03
N ALA A 72 1.14 -6.17 4.01
CA ALA A 72 1.60 -6.89 2.83
C ALA A 72 3.12 -7.04 2.94
N LEU A 73 3.62 -8.27 2.91
CA LEU A 73 5.01 -8.62 3.19
C LEU A 73 5.70 -9.24 1.97
N ASP A 74 6.92 -8.80 1.73
CA ASP A 74 7.82 -9.32 0.72
C ASP A 74 8.37 -10.68 1.16
N ARG A 75 8.44 -11.64 0.23
CA ARG A 75 9.00 -13.00 0.44
C ARG A 75 10.18 -13.29 -0.47
N ARG A 76 10.61 -12.33 -1.31
CA ARG A 76 11.77 -12.52 -2.17
C ARG A 76 13.06 -12.64 -1.33
N PRO A 77 14.02 -13.46 -1.76
CA PRO A 77 15.32 -13.57 -1.09
C PRO A 77 15.98 -12.21 -0.90
N GLY A 78 16.41 -11.90 0.33
CA GLY A 78 16.96 -10.60 0.70
C GLY A 78 15.96 -9.67 1.39
N PHE A 79 14.65 -9.85 1.17
CA PHE A 79 13.60 -8.94 1.65
C PHE A 79 12.49 -9.62 2.44
N VAL A 80 12.65 -10.89 2.81
CA VAL A 80 11.63 -11.65 3.55
C VAL A 80 11.17 -10.91 4.80
N GLY A 81 9.86 -10.66 4.90
CA GLY A 81 9.22 -9.97 6.02
C GLY A 81 9.25 -8.44 5.91
N ARG A 82 9.78 -7.87 4.83
CA ARG A 82 9.72 -6.43 4.57
C ARG A 82 8.31 -6.04 4.13
N GLU A 83 7.75 -5.03 4.75
CA GLU A 83 6.43 -4.49 4.41
C GLU A 83 6.44 -3.62 3.14
N TYR A 84 5.41 -3.72 2.31
CA TYR A 84 5.15 -2.83 1.17
C TYR A 84 4.33 -1.63 1.60
N LEU A 85 4.87 -0.42 1.45
CA LEU A 85 4.23 0.89 1.75
C LEU A 85 3.55 1.05 3.14
N SER A 86 3.49 0.00 3.95
CA SER A 86 2.71 -0.19 5.18
C SER A 86 1.26 0.25 5.02
N GLY A 87 0.37 -0.67 4.68
CA GLY A 87 -0.85 -0.30 3.97
C GLY A 87 -2.07 -1.13 4.27
N GLU A 88 -3.11 -0.46 4.75
CA GLU A 88 -4.33 -1.09 5.17
C GLU A 88 -5.23 -1.41 3.98
N TRP A 89 -5.60 -2.67 3.91
CA TRP A 89 -6.62 -3.20 3.04
C TRP A 89 -7.89 -3.40 3.87
N ALA A 90 -8.95 -2.64 3.59
CA ALA A 90 -10.16 -2.64 4.41
C ALA A 90 -11.43 -2.52 3.57
N ALA A 91 -12.54 -3.00 4.11
CA ALA A 91 -13.83 -2.91 3.45
C ALA A 91 -14.92 -2.35 4.38
N ALA A 92 -15.93 -1.74 3.77
CA ALA A 92 -17.13 -1.27 4.44
C ALA A 92 -18.38 -1.59 3.61
N VAL A 93 -19.53 -1.62 4.27
CA VAL A 93 -20.84 -1.80 3.63
C VAL A 93 -21.84 -0.77 4.12
N GLY A 94 -22.57 -0.13 3.21
CA GLY A 94 -23.70 0.76 3.51
C GLY A 94 -24.98 0.27 2.83
N TYR A 95 -26.14 0.59 3.39
CA TYR A 95 -27.44 0.16 2.85
C TYR A 95 -28.59 0.91 3.55
N GLU A 96 -29.80 0.77 3.03
CA GLU A 96 -31.02 1.24 3.68
C GLU A 96 -31.82 0.07 4.23
N SER A 97 -32.22 0.18 5.50
CA SER A 97 -33.10 -0.77 6.18
C SER A 97 -34.48 -0.15 6.41
N GLU A 98 -35.44 -0.92 6.93
CA GLU A 98 -36.74 -0.37 7.35
C GLU A 98 -36.61 0.68 8.46
N ALA A 99 -35.55 0.62 9.27
CA ALA A 99 -35.28 1.61 10.31
C ALA A 99 -34.66 2.91 9.77
N GLY A 100 -34.33 2.95 8.46
CA GLY A 100 -33.70 4.09 7.81
C GLY A 100 -32.31 3.75 7.23
N PRO A 101 -31.60 4.78 6.74
CA PRO A 101 -30.27 4.61 6.14
C PRO A 101 -29.25 4.19 7.19
N VAL A 102 -28.48 3.16 6.84
CA VAL A 102 -27.30 2.70 7.56
C VAL A 102 -26.10 3.19 6.77
N GLY A 103 -25.42 4.21 7.28
CA GLY A 103 -24.18 4.71 6.68
C GLY A 103 -23.12 3.60 6.61
N PRO A 104 -22.10 3.73 5.75
CA PRO A 104 -21.09 2.69 5.60
C PRO A 104 -20.45 2.30 6.93
N ILE A 105 -20.49 1.00 7.24
CA ILE A 105 -19.92 0.39 8.44
C ILE A 105 -18.68 -0.40 8.02
N TRP A 106 -17.53 -0.09 8.64
CA TRP A 106 -16.31 -0.87 8.45
C TRP A 106 -16.49 -2.29 8.95
N LEU A 107 -15.92 -3.28 8.24
CA LEU A 107 -15.94 -4.66 8.73
C LEU A 107 -15.02 -4.79 9.94
N GLN A 108 -13.82 -4.24 9.84
CA GLN A 108 -12.81 -4.30 10.89
C GLN A 108 -13.17 -3.35 12.04
N PRO A 109 -13.28 -3.86 13.29
CA PRO A 109 -13.60 -3.03 14.46
C PRO A 109 -12.43 -2.18 14.96
N GLN A 110 -11.21 -2.63 14.75
CA GLN A 110 -10.01 -1.96 15.22
C GLN A 110 -9.00 -1.85 14.09
N TRP A 111 -8.62 -0.63 13.73
CA TRP A 111 -7.53 -0.36 12.80
C TRP A 111 -6.20 -0.37 13.54
N PHE A 112 -5.14 -0.67 12.82
CA PHE A 112 -3.77 -0.64 13.33
C PHE A 112 -2.98 0.39 12.55
N TYR A 113 -2.14 1.13 13.27
CA TYR A 113 -1.20 2.06 12.67
C TYR A 113 -1.79 3.12 11.72
N PRO A 114 -2.57 4.09 12.25
CA PRO A 114 -2.81 4.32 13.67
C PRO A 114 -3.90 3.45 14.27
N ASP A 115 -3.76 3.22 15.57
CA ASP A 115 -4.72 2.43 16.32
C ASP A 115 -5.97 3.28 16.58
N TRP A 116 -7.08 2.92 15.92
CA TRP A 116 -8.39 3.52 16.17
C TRP A 116 -9.55 2.53 16.04
N ILE A 117 -10.58 2.77 16.85
CA ILE A 117 -11.82 1.98 16.85
C ILE A 117 -12.73 2.53 15.75
N SER A 118 -13.19 1.65 14.86
CA SER A 118 -14.10 2.01 13.79
C SER A 118 -15.56 2.04 14.26
N ASN A 119 -16.48 2.34 13.34
CA ASN A 119 -17.91 2.22 13.60
C ASN A 119 -18.45 0.78 13.46
N SER A 120 -17.59 -0.23 13.36
CA SER A 120 -18.00 -1.63 13.17
C SER A 120 -18.87 -2.14 14.31
N ASP A 121 -19.94 -2.84 13.93
CA ASP A 121 -20.77 -3.66 14.81
C ASP A 121 -20.73 -5.14 14.42
N PHE A 122 -19.78 -5.53 13.57
CA PHE A 122 -19.63 -6.89 13.10
C PHE A 122 -19.04 -7.80 14.18
N GLY A 123 -19.57 -9.01 14.28
CA GLY A 123 -18.97 -10.14 14.98
C GLY A 123 -18.46 -11.20 14.01
N VAL A 124 -17.45 -11.95 14.43
CA VAL A 124 -16.92 -13.10 13.69
C VAL A 124 -17.84 -14.30 13.87
N GLU A 125 -18.46 -14.79 12.79
CA GLU A 125 -19.17 -16.08 12.79
C GLU A 125 -18.22 -17.24 12.46
N GLN A 126 -17.28 -16.98 11.55
CA GLN A 126 -16.23 -17.91 11.18
C GLN A 126 -14.93 -17.12 10.95
N GLY A 127 -13.90 -17.41 11.73
CA GLY A 127 -12.56 -16.83 11.51
C GLY A 127 -11.92 -17.34 10.22
N VAL A 128 -10.80 -16.73 9.82
CA VAL A 128 -10.07 -17.15 8.62
C VAL A 128 -9.62 -18.59 8.76
N ALA A 129 -10.09 -19.45 7.86
CA ALA A 129 -9.68 -20.84 7.80
C ALA A 129 -9.67 -21.35 6.35
N PRO A 130 -8.88 -22.38 6.02
CA PRO A 130 -8.98 -23.05 4.74
C PRO A 130 -10.42 -23.51 4.46
N VAL A 131 -10.85 -23.42 3.20
CA VAL A 131 -12.19 -23.90 2.82
C VAL A 131 -12.30 -25.40 3.09
N SER A 132 -13.28 -25.78 3.91
CA SER A 132 -13.45 -27.16 4.39
C SER A 132 -14.16 -28.09 3.40
N ARG A 133 -14.83 -27.53 2.39
CA ARG A 133 -15.51 -28.26 1.33
C ARG A 133 -15.03 -27.80 -0.04
N GLY A 134 -14.74 -28.75 -0.93
CA GLY A 134 -14.21 -28.49 -2.27
C GLY A 134 -12.70 -28.77 -2.37
N SER A 135 -12.04 -28.10 -3.31
CA SER A 135 -10.58 -28.10 -3.39
C SER A 135 -10.04 -27.06 -2.42
N PRO A 136 -9.21 -27.43 -1.42
CA PRO A 136 -8.61 -26.46 -0.50
C PRO A 136 -7.62 -25.54 -1.21
N THR A 137 -7.29 -25.84 -2.47
CA THR A 137 -6.46 -25.05 -3.34
C THR A 137 -7.20 -24.65 -4.62
N ASN A 138 -6.83 -23.50 -5.19
CA ASN A 138 -7.34 -23.06 -6.47
C ASN A 138 -6.59 -23.71 -7.66
N ALA A 139 -6.93 -23.30 -8.88
CA ALA A 139 -6.37 -23.84 -10.12
C ALA A 139 -4.84 -23.68 -10.25
N TRP A 140 -4.23 -22.77 -9.47
CA TRP A 140 -2.79 -22.51 -9.45
C TRP A 140 -2.08 -23.20 -8.27
N GLY A 141 -2.81 -24.01 -7.49
CA GLY A 141 -2.26 -24.74 -6.35
C GLY A 141 -2.13 -23.91 -5.07
N PHE A 142 -2.63 -22.68 -5.04
CA PHE A 142 -2.62 -21.85 -3.83
C PHE A 142 -3.79 -22.19 -2.90
N PRO A 143 -3.60 -22.19 -1.57
CA PRO A 143 -4.70 -22.36 -0.63
C PRO A 143 -5.79 -21.30 -0.80
N VAL A 144 -7.03 -21.70 -0.61
CA VAL A 144 -8.19 -20.81 -0.55
C VAL A 144 -8.66 -20.72 0.89
N PHE A 145 -8.67 -19.51 1.43
CA PHE A 145 -9.14 -19.22 2.77
C PHE A 145 -10.52 -18.56 2.72
N GLN A 146 -11.27 -18.70 3.81
CA GLN A 146 -12.58 -18.08 3.97
C GLN A 146 -12.76 -17.57 5.40
N SER A 147 -13.39 -16.41 5.55
CA SER A 147 -13.98 -15.95 6.82
C SER A 147 -15.41 -15.49 6.63
N THR A 148 -16.15 -15.34 7.71
CA THR A 148 -17.51 -14.79 7.71
C THR A 148 -17.73 -13.91 8.92
N VAL A 149 -18.18 -12.69 8.66
CA VAL A 149 -18.59 -11.72 9.68
C VAL A 149 -20.06 -11.37 9.51
N THR A 150 -20.71 -11.01 10.61
CA THR A 150 -22.14 -10.70 10.64
C THR A 150 -22.41 -9.55 11.57
N ASN A 151 -23.41 -8.75 11.24
CA ASN A 151 -24.12 -7.97 12.22
C ASN A 151 -25.61 -8.35 12.24
N GLY A 152 -26.45 -7.52 12.84
CA GLY A 152 -27.89 -7.77 12.95
C GLY A 152 -28.63 -7.85 11.61
N GLN A 153 -28.08 -7.31 10.52
CA GLN A 153 -28.80 -7.12 9.25
C GLN A 153 -28.13 -7.83 8.06
N VAL A 154 -26.80 -7.89 8.03
CA VAL A 154 -26.05 -8.51 6.94
C VAL A 154 -25.09 -9.60 7.44
N ARG A 155 -24.85 -10.58 6.57
CA ARG A 155 -23.75 -11.55 6.70
C ARG A 155 -22.84 -11.37 5.50
N ILE A 156 -21.55 -11.23 5.77
CA ILE A 156 -20.51 -11.04 4.76
C ILE A 156 -19.57 -12.23 4.83
N THR A 157 -19.50 -12.97 3.73
CA THR A 157 -18.51 -14.05 3.58
C THR A 157 -17.43 -13.58 2.62
N LEU A 158 -16.18 -13.79 3.03
CA LEU A 158 -14.99 -13.36 2.31
C LEU A 158 -14.16 -14.59 1.96
N TRP A 159 -13.68 -14.65 0.71
CA TRP A 159 -12.70 -15.64 0.26
C TRP A 159 -11.42 -14.93 -0.15
N TYR A 160 -10.30 -15.57 0.18
CA TYR A 160 -8.96 -15.04 -0.06
C TYR A 160 -8.10 -16.09 -0.73
N GLU A 161 -7.41 -15.70 -1.79
CA GLU A 161 -6.47 -16.59 -2.47
C GLU A 161 -5.42 -15.80 -3.24
N MET A 162 -4.26 -16.41 -3.44
CA MET A 162 -3.30 -15.96 -4.44
C MET A 162 -3.63 -16.58 -5.79
N MET A 163 -3.49 -15.82 -6.85
CA MET A 163 -3.59 -16.28 -8.25
C MET A 163 -2.26 -16.09 -8.94
N ASP A 164 -2.02 -16.87 -9.99
CA ASP A 164 -0.85 -16.71 -10.85
C ASP A 164 -1.29 -16.16 -12.23
N SER A 165 -0.93 -14.91 -12.50
CA SER A 165 -1.21 -14.23 -13.77
C SER A 165 -0.20 -14.54 -14.88
N GLY A 166 0.85 -15.31 -14.58
CA GLY A 166 1.98 -15.60 -15.46
C GLY A 166 3.00 -14.45 -15.51
N GLU A 167 2.55 -13.24 -15.83
CA GLU A 167 3.42 -12.10 -16.14
C GLU A 167 3.15 -10.83 -15.32
N GLY A 168 2.08 -10.82 -14.51
CA GLY A 168 1.60 -9.64 -13.79
C GLY A 168 0.32 -9.09 -14.40
N ILE A 169 -0.29 -8.12 -13.71
CA ILE A 169 -1.42 -7.33 -14.21
C ILE A 169 -0.92 -5.91 -14.48
N ALA A 170 -1.49 -5.25 -15.47
CA ALA A 170 -1.21 -3.85 -15.74
C ALA A 170 -1.88 -2.97 -14.67
N ALA A 171 -1.11 -2.11 -14.01
CA ALA A 171 -1.60 -1.07 -13.12
C ALA A 171 -1.49 0.30 -13.79
N GLY A 172 -2.62 0.97 -14.01
CA GLY A 172 -2.70 2.32 -14.54
C GLY A 172 -2.02 3.35 -13.64
N ILE A 173 -1.29 4.28 -14.26
CA ILE A 173 -0.50 5.31 -13.56
C ILE A 173 -0.78 6.73 -14.07
N VAL A 174 -1.84 6.89 -14.87
CA VAL A 174 -2.28 8.19 -15.38
C VAL A 174 -3.66 8.47 -14.82
N PRO A 175 -3.87 9.61 -14.14
CA PRO A 175 -5.20 9.95 -13.64
C PRO A 175 -6.22 9.91 -14.77
N ARG A 176 -7.40 9.34 -14.50
CA ARG A 176 -8.51 9.25 -15.45
C ARG A 176 -8.85 10.58 -16.14
N SER A 177 -8.81 11.68 -15.39
CA SER A 177 -9.13 13.05 -15.80
C SER A 177 -8.12 13.68 -16.74
N ARG A 178 -6.97 13.04 -16.97
CA ARG A 178 -5.93 13.54 -17.88
C ARG A 178 -6.15 13.01 -19.29
N ASP A 179 -6.09 13.91 -20.26
CA ASP A 179 -6.11 13.57 -21.70
C ASP A 179 -4.77 13.03 -22.22
N TRP A 180 -3.89 12.56 -21.33
CA TRP A 180 -2.61 11.97 -21.73
C TRP A 180 -2.81 10.56 -22.28
N PRO A 181 -1.92 10.07 -23.15
CA PRO A 181 -1.90 8.65 -23.50
C PRO A 181 -1.86 7.79 -22.24
N GLY A 182 -2.68 6.74 -22.21
CA GLY A 182 -2.69 5.79 -21.09
C GLY A 182 -1.32 5.19 -20.87
N ARG A 183 -0.91 5.06 -19.60
CA ARG A 183 0.36 4.45 -19.21
C ARG A 183 0.10 3.54 -18.03
N PHE A 184 0.87 2.47 -17.99
CA PHE A 184 0.74 1.46 -16.96
C PHE A 184 2.11 0.91 -16.56
N MET A 185 2.12 0.09 -15.53
CA MET A 185 3.26 -0.77 -15.19
C MET A 185 2.78 -2.19 -14.90
N TRP A 186 3.62 -3.17 -15.22
CA TRP A 186 3.37 -4.55 -14.81
C TRP A 186 3.66 -4.74 -13.33
N THR A 187 2.75 -5.39 -12.64
CA THR A 187 2.87 -5.78 -11.23
C THR A 187 3.56 -7.13 -11.10
N ASP A 188 3.73 -7.61 -9.87
CA ASP A 188 4.17 -8.98 -9.59
C ASP A 188 3.21 -9.99 -10.24
N ARG A 189 3.75 -11.14 -10.62
CA ARG A 189 3.05 -12.29 -11.21
C ARG A 189 1.92 -12.80 -10.32
N TYR A 190 2.11 -12.75 -9.01
CA TYR A 190 1.13 -13.25 -8.06
C TYR A 190 0.18 -12.15 -7.60
N VAL A 191 -1.11 -12.46 -7.64
CA VAL A 191 -2.21 -11.52 -7.45
C VAL A 191 -3.07 -11.99 -6.30
N PHE A 192 -3.32 -11.15 -5.31
CA PHE A 192 -4.29 -11.46 -4.27
C PHE A 192 -5.70 -11.19 -4.80
N ARG A 193 -6.59 -12.16 -4.66
CA ARG A 193 -8.02 -12.02 -4.95
C ARG A 193 -8.80 -12.06 -3.66
N GLN A 194 -9.67 -11.06 -3.48
CA GLN A 194 -10.73 -11.11 -2.48
C GLN A 194 -12.09 -11.19 -3.17
N THR A 195 -12.85 -12.24 -2.86
CA THR A 195 -14.26 -12.34 -3.22
C THR A 195 -15.09 -12.04 -1.98
N CYS A 196 -16.07 -11.15 -2.09
CA CYS A 196 -17.01 -10.85 -1.03
C CYS A 196 -18.43 -11.21 -1.46
N VAL A 197 -19.20 -11.80 -0.54
CA VAL A 197 -20.62 -12.06 -0.69
C VAL A 197 -21.36 -11.38 0.45
N VAL A 198 -22.16 -10.37 0.11
CA VAL A 198 -23.01 -9.64 1.05
C VAL A 198 -24.40 -10.23 0.99
N SER A 199 -24.90 -10.77 2.11
CA SER A 199 -26.19 -11.44 2.21
C SER A 199 -27.11 -10.76 3.22
N ASN A 200 -28.38 -10.60 2.85
CA ASN A 200 -29.41 -10.03 3.71
C ASN A 200 -29.95 -11.09 4.68
N ARG A 201 -29.82 -10.82 5.99
CA ARG A 201 -30.31 -11.68 7.08
C ARG A 201 -31.66 -11.28 7.64
N THR A 202 -32.16 -10.11 7.24
CA THR A 202 -33.43 -9.58 7.72
C THR A 202 -34.61 -10.21 7.00
N SER A 203 -35.82 -9.99 7.53
CA SER A 203 -37.08 -10.36 6.89
C SER A 203 -37.58 -9.32 5.88
N SER A 204 -36.90 -8.19 5.74
CA SER A 204 -37.25 -7.09 4.84
C SER A 204 -36.19 -6.86 3.77
N VAL A 205 -36.52 -6.06 2.75
CA VAL A 205 -35.56 -5.76 1.67
C VAL A 205 -34.55 -4.74 2.19
N LEU A 206 -33.25 -5.03 2.03
CA LEU A 206 -32.21 -4.01 2.16
C LEU A 206 -32.07 -3.30 0.82
N ARG A 207 -32.18 -1.98 0.81
CA ARG A 207 -32.07 -1.18 -0.42
C ARG A 207 -30.71 -0.55 -0.57
N ASN A 208 -30.36 -0.21 -1.81
CA ASN A 208 -29.17 0.58 -2.12
C ASN A 208 -27.91 0.02 -1.44
N VAL A 209 -27.75 -1.31 -1.42
CA VAL A 209 -26.60 -1.94 -0.79
C VAL A 209 -25.36 -1.54 -1.56
N ARG A 210 -24.36 -1.01 -0.86
CA ARG A 210 -23.12 -0.47 -1.43
C ARG A 210 -21.91 -1.07 -0.73
N TRP A 211 -20.96 -1.54 -1.53
CA TRP A 211 -19.68 -2.05 -1.07
C TRP A 211 -18.59 -1.02 -1.26
N PHE A 212 -17.68 -0.91 -0.31
CA PHE A 212 -16.49 -0.06 -0.39
C PHE A 212 -15.24 -0.91 -0.19
N GLN A 213 -14.25 -0.72 -1.06
CA GLN A 213 -12.91 -1.25 -0.86
C GLN A 213 -11.94 -0.08 -0.69
N PHE A 214 -11.15 -0.14 0.37
CA PHE A 214 -10.18 0.87 0.77
C PHE A 214 -8.78 0.29 0.74
N VAL A 215 -7.83 1.10 0.28
CA VAL A 215 -6.40 0.80 0.34
C VAL A 215 -5.64 2.05 0.73
N HIS A 216 -4.58 1.91 1.51
CA HIS A 216 -3.63 2.99 1.70
C HIS A 216 -2.21 2.51 1.88
N GLY A 217 -1.30 3.47 2.03
CA GLY A 217 -0.01 3.19 2.64
C GLY A 217 0.54 4.38 3.40
N LEU A 218 1.10 4.11 4.58
CA LEU A 218 1.90 5.03 5.38
C LEU A 218 2.95 5.73 4.51
N GLU A 219 3.73 4.96 3.76
CA GLU A 219 4.79 5.47 2.89
C GLU A 219 4.32 5.77 1.46
N SER A 220 3.01 5.64 1.19
CA SER A 220 2.41 6.03 -0.09
C SER A 220 2.51 7.55 -0.27
N MET A 221 3.26 7.97 -1.26
CA MET A 221 3.56 9.37 -1.57
C MET A 221 2.56 10.00 -2.54
N SER A 222 1.83 9.18 -3.29
CA SER A 222 0.79 9.59 -4.23
C SER A 222 -0.11 8.43 -4.62
N GLY A 223 -1.27 8.74 -5.20
CA GLY A 223 -2.14 7.75 -5.79
C GLY A 223 -2.84 8.26 -7.05
N VAL A 224 -3.34 7.31 -7.84
CA VAL A 224 -4.08 7.53 -9.09
C VAL A 224 -5.29 6.59 -9.13
N TYR A 225 -6.40 7.09 -9.64
CA TYR A 225 -7.47 6.28 -10.21
C TYR A 225 -7.40 6.33 -11.74
N ASP A 226 -7.41 5.16 -12.39
CA ASP A 226 -7.35 4.97 -13.84
C ASP A 226 -8.37 3.91 -14.26
N ASP A 227 -9.03 4.10 -15.40
CA ASP A 227 -10.05 3.18 -15.94
C ASP A 227 -9.77 2.70 -17.37
N ARG A 228 -8.57 3.02 -17.89
CA ARG A 228 -8.15 2.67 -19.25
C ARG A 228 -7.77 1.19 -19.34
N GLU A 229 -7.99 0.61 -20.52
CA GLU A 229 -7.65 -0.78 -20.79
C GLU A 229 -6.22 -0.92 -21.29
N TYR A 230 -5.44 -1.76 -20.62
CA TYR A 230 -4.04 -2.01 -20.92
C TYR A 230 -3.75 -3.44 -21.44
N GLY A 231 -4.78 -4.28 -21.54
CA GLY A 231 -4.68 -5.68 -21.99
C GLY A 231 -3.97 -6.59 -20.99
N GLY A 232 -3.48 -7.73 -21.46
CA GLY A 232 -2.76 -8.73 -20.65
C GLY A 232 -3.66 -9.70 -19.87
N SER A 233 -3.02 -10.53 -19.04
CA SER A 233 -3.73 -11.41 -18.11
C SER A 233 -4.59 -10.58 -17.15
N PHE A 234 -5.84 -11.00 -16.94
CA PHE A 234 -6.82 -10.27 -16.13
C PHE A 234 -7.09 -8.84 -16.62
N GLY A 235 -6.92 -8.55 -17.91
CA GLY A 235 -7.13 -7.21 -18.48
C GLY A 235 -8.56 -6.67 -18.32
N GLU A 236 -9.54 -7.50 -17.95
CA GLU A 236 -10.87 -7.05 -17.54
C GLU A 236 -10.86 -6.27 -16.21
N TYR A 237 -9.86 -6.49 -15.34
CA TYR A 237 -9.67 -5.79 -14.07
C TYR A 237 -8.88 -4.49 -14.27
N ARG A 238 -9.50 -3.54 -14.99
CA ARG A 238 -8.87 -2.29 -15.44
C ARG A 238 -9.25 -1.04 -14.64
N TYR A 239 -10.16 -1.17 -13.67
CA TYR A 239 -10.52 -0.05 -12.80
C TYR A 239 -9.56 -0.05 -11.62
N ASP A 240 -8.50 0.73 -11.78
CA ASP A 240 -7.32 0.69 -10.94
C ASP A 240 -7.31 1.86 -9.96
N LEU A 241 -7.03 1.56 -8.69
CA LEU A 241 -6.60 2.54 -7.71
C LEU A 241 -5.17 2.18 -7.28
N THR A 242 -4.22 2.92 -7.83
CA THR A 242 -2.79 2.66 -7.72
C THR A 242 -2.15 3.63 -6.75
N LEU A 243 -1.48 3.11 -5.72
CA LEU A 243 -0.68 3.87 -4.76
C LEU A 243 0.81 3.63 -5.01
N HIS A 244 1.59 4.70 -4.90
CA HIS A 244 3.03 4.67 -5.12
C HIS A 244 3.76 5.28 -3.94
N GLY A 245 4.87 4.66 -3.54
CA GLY A 245 5.72 5.26 -2.54
C GLY A 245 7.13 4.69 -2.48
N ARG A 246 7.88 5.12 -1.48
CA ARG A 246 9.27 4.71 -1.26
C ARG A 246 9.45 4.22 0.16
N SER A 247 10.09 3.08 0.31
CA SER A 247 10.42 2.50 1.60
C SER A 247 11.93 2.25 1.69
N VAL A 248 12.46 2.25 2.90
CA VAL A 248 13.84 1.83 3.16
C VAL A 248 13.80 0.46 3.81
N ALA A 249 14.56 -0.47 3.26
CA ALA A 249 14.67 -1.82 3.79
C ALA A 249 16.14 -2.23 3.92
N ARG A 250 16.38 -3.32 4.64
CA ARG A 250 17.70 -3.94 4.74
C ARG A 250 17.73 -5.18 3.86
N ASP A 251 18.63 -5.20 2.87
CA ASP A 251 18.88 -6.40 2.07
C ASP A 251 19.70 -7.39 2.90
N THR A 252 19.06 -8.46 3.36
CA THR A 252 19.67 -9.45 4.25
C THR A 252 20.80 -10.26 3.61
N ARG A 253 20.94 -10.25 2.27
CA ARG A 253 22.05 -10.91 1.57
C ARG A 253 23.35 -10.14 1.68
N THR A 254 23.25 -8.81 1.71
CA THR A 254 24.42 -7.89 1.69
C THR A 254 24.57 -7.10 2.97
N ASP A 255 23.59 -7.16 3.86
CA ASP A 255 23.53 -6.39 5.10
C ASP A 255 23.45 -4.87 4.90
N THR A 256 23.01 -4.42 3.73
CA THR A 256 22.98 -3.00 3.35
C THR A 256 21.57 -2.43 3.36
N ALA A 257 21.45 -1.15 3.74
CA ALA A 257 20.22 -0.41 3.55
C ALA A 257 20.01 -0.14 2.05
N VAL A 258 18.80 -0.40 1.57
CA VAL A 258 18.40 -0.14 0.19
C VAL A 258 17.14 0.70 0.18
N LEU A 259 17.07 1.62 -0.79
CA LEU A 259 15.87 2.35 -1.11
C LEU A 259 15.05 1.53 -2.10
N LEU A 260 13.78 1.32 -1.79
CA LEU A 260 12.83 0.63 -2.64
C LEU A 260 11.78 1.61 -3.11
N HIS A 261 11.29 1.37 -4.32
CA HIS A 261 10.05 1.95 -4.81
C HIS A 261 9.01 0.86 -4.82
N ASP A 262 7.93 1.04 -4.08
CA ASP A 262 6.82 0.09 -4.00
C ASP A 262 5.56 0.69 -4.63
N VAL A 263 4.72 -0.20 -5.14
CA VAL A 263 3.41 0.08 -5.72
C VAL A 263 2.42 -0.93 -5.17
N LEU A 264 1.24 -0.44 -4.79
CA LEU A 264 0.08 -1.24 -4.40
C LEU A 264 -1.08 -0.84 -5.31
N THR A 265 -1.77 -1.81 -5.91
CA THR A 265 -2.91 -1.51 -6.79
C THR A 265 -4.11 -2.35 -6.44
N LEU A 266 -5.21 -1.65 -6.14
CA LEU A 266 -6.54 -2.22 -6.09
C LEU A 266 -7.10 -2.26 -7.52
N HIS A 267 -7.47 -3.43 -8.00
CA HIS A 267 -8.13 -3.60 -9.30
C HIS A 267 -9.56 -4.11 -9.16
N ALA A 268 -10.44 -3.67 -10.05
CA ALA A 268 -11.78 -4.22 -10.19
C ALA A 268 -12.17 -4.43 -11.66
N ALA A 269 -13.05 -5.40 -11.91
CA ALA A 269 -13.58 -5.68 -13.24
C ALA A 269 -14.85 -4.87 -13.60
N ARG A 270 -15.46 -4.23 -12.59
CA ARG A 270 -16.66 -3.40 -12.75
C ARG A 270 -16.32 -1.96 -12.41
N ALA A 271 -16.85 -1.04 -13.21
CA ALA A 271 -16.71 0.38 -12.94
C ALA A 271 -17.25 0.71 -11.53
N PRO A 272 -16.48 1.42 -10.70
CA PRO A 272 -16.98 1.90 -9.43
C PRO A 272 -18.03 2.99 -9.67
N ALA A 273 -19.04 3.02 -8.81
CA ALA A 273 -20.05 4.07 -8.77
C ALA A 273 -19.50 5.37 -8.15
N ALA A 274 -18.45 5.28 -7.34
CA ALA A 274 -17.68 6.43 -6.85
C ALA A 274 -16.24 6.02 -6.50
N TRP A 275 -15.32 6.96 -6.54
CA TRP A 275 -13.90 6.76 -6.19
C TRP A 275 -13.35 8.00 -5.51
N GLU A 276 -12.26 7.84 -4.77
CA GLU A 276 -11.47 8.96 -4.24
C GLU A 276 -10.04 8.48 -3.99
N VAL A 277 -9.07 9.31 -4.34
CA VAL A 277 -7.69 9.24 -3.87
C VAL A 277 -7.44 10.49 -3.02
N GLY A 278 -6.87 10.33 -1.83
CA GLY A 278 -6.74 11.44 -0.89
C GLY A 278 -5.78 11.17 0.25
N TYR A 279 -5.86 12.02 1.28
CA TYR A 279 -5.16 11.77 2.53
C TYR A 279 -5.71 10.51 3.20
N TYR A 280 -4.85 9.73 3.84
CA TYR A 280 -5.26 8.88 4.96
C TYR A 280 -5.29 9.67 6.27
N GLY A 281 -4.33 10.57 6.42
CA GLY A 281 -4.12 11.46 7.54
C GLY A 281 -3.05 12.47 7.17
N ARG A 282 -2.69 13.34 8.10
CA ARG A 282 -1.65 14.35 7.92
C ARG A 282 -0.46 14.06 8.81
N VAL A 283 0.68 13.93 8.16
CA VAL A 283 2.00 13.89 8.80
C VAL A 283 2.16 15.04 9.77
N GLN A 284 2.69 14.76 10.97
CA GLN A 284 2.91 15.72 12.06
C GLN A 284 1.63 16.30 12.70
N VAL A 285 0.45 16.00 12.19
CA VAL A 285 -0.84 16.37 12.79
C VAL A 285 -1.47 15.14 13.42
N ASP A 286 -1.58 14.06 12.66
CA ASP A 286 -2.10 12.79 13.11
C ASP A 286 -0.98 11.93 13.66
N SER A 287 -1.26 11.30 14.80
CA SER A 287 -0.37 10.31 15.40
C SER A 287 -0.60 8.99 14.67
N HIS A 288 0.49 8.39 14.17
CA HIS A 288 0.46 7.07 13.53
C HIS A 288 0.38 5.89 14.51
N ILE A 289 0.33 6.19 15.82
CA ILE A 289 0.33 5.15 16.85
C ILE A 289 -1.05 5.04 17.45
N MET A 290 -1.67 6.17 17.78
CA MET A 290 -3.00 6.19 18.39
C MET A 290 -3.86 7.31 17.83
N GLY A 291 -5.16 7.02 17.73
CA GLY A 291 -6.20 7.97 17.39
C GLY A 291 -6.57 7.92 15.91
N LYS A 292 -7.87 8.09 15.65
CA LYS A 292 -8.37 8.13 14.28
C LYS A 292 -7.78 9.33 13.54
N PRO A 293 -7.27 9.19 12.31
CA PRO A 293 -6.77 10.32 11.56
C PRO A 293 -7.85 11.40 11.39
N SER A 294 -7.46 12.66 11.59
CA SER A 294 -8.36 13.83 11.62
C SER A 294 -8.97 14.17 10.28
N VAL A 295 -8.37 13.72 9.17
CA VAL A 295 -8.83 13.92 7.79
C VAL A 295 -8.47 12.71 6.97
N GLY A 296 -9.26 12.41 5.93
CA GLY A 296 -8.87 11.42 4.94
C GLY A 296 -10.03 10.69 4.28
N VAL A 297 -9.69 9.85 3.31
CA VAL A 297 -10.66 9.10 2.50
C VAL A 297 -11.50 8.14 3.36
N HIS A 298 -11.00 7.68 4.52
CA HIS A 298 -11.79 6.87 5.45
C HIS A 298 -13.05 7.62 5.96
N TRP A 299 -12.97 8.95 6.14
CA TRP A 299 -14.16 9.76 6.46
C TRP A 299 -15.12 9.85 5.27
N SER A 300 -14.59 9.98 4.05
CA SER A 300 -15.41 9.97 2.83
C SER A 300 -16.14 8.63 2.65
N VAL A 301 -15.52 7.51 3.05
CA VAL A 301 -16.19 6.19 3.09
C VAL A 301 -17.32 6.21 4.11
N GLU A 302 -17.06 6.56 5.38
CA GLU A 302 -18.08 6.55 6.44
C GLU A 302 -19.26 7.48 6.20
N THR A 303 -19.05 8.54 5.43
CA THR A 303 -20.09 9.50 5.05
C THR A 303 -20.70 9.22 3.67
N ASN A 304 -20.27 8.14 2.99
CA ASN A 304 -20.68 7.79 1.63
C ASN A 304 -20.52 8.95 0.62
N ALA A 305 -19.41 9.69 0.72
CA ALA A 305 -19.17 10.95 0.04
C ALA A 305 -17.82 10.99 -0.71
N LEU A 306 -17.42 9.86 -1.32
CA LEU A 306 -16.23 9.82 -2.18
C LEU A 306 -16.32 10.91 -3.27
N ASN A 307 -15.31 11.77 -3.36
CA ASN A 307 -15.41 13.04 -4.09
C ASN A 307 -15.00 12.99 -5.58
N GLY A 308 -14.60 11.83 -6.11
CA GLY A 308 -14.19 11.66 -7.50
C GLY A 308 -12.77 12.14 -7.81
N LEU A 309 -11.98 12.55 -6.80
CA LEU A 309 -10.58 12.90 -6.99
C LEU A 309 -9.80 11.66 -7.41
N ASP A 310 -9.15 11.73 -8.57
CA ASP A 310 -8.46 10.61 -9.22
C ASP A 310 -6.94 10.75 -9.21
N PHE A 311 -6.42 11.81 -8.59
CA PHE A 311 -5.01 12.03 -8.37
C PHE A 311 -4.79 12.78 -7.06
N PHE A 312 -3.84 12.28 -6.28
CA PHE A 312 -3.44 12.95 -5.07
C PHE A 312 -1.96 12.74 -4.78
N ALA A 313 -1.26 13.82 -4.42
CA ALA A 313 0.16 13.79 -4.07
C ALA A 313 0.45 14.89 -3.01
N PRO A 314 0.32 14.58 -1.71
CA PRO A 314 0.38 15.59 -0.66
C PRO A 314 1.76 16.24 -0.58
N PRO A 315 1.86 17.52 -0.18
CA PRO A 315 3.14 18.18 0.01
C PRO A 315 4.00 17.49 1.08
N GLU A 316 3.43 16.72 1.99
CA GLU A 316 4.16 15.93 2.99
C GLU A 316 4.82 14.68 2.37
N GLY A 317 4.32 14.22 1.23
CA GLY A 317 4.88 13.13 0.43
C GLY A 317 4.73 11.76 1.08
N ARG A 318 3.69 11.55 1.88
CA ARG A 318 3.31 10.27 2.49
C ARG A 318 1.85 10.34 3.00
N TYR A 319 1.29 9.24 3.51
CA TYR A 319 -0.09 9.12 4.04
C TYR A 319 -1.17 9.30 2.96
N VAL A 320 -1.01 8.57 1.85
CA VAL A 320 -2.00 8.55 0.77
C VAL A 320 -2.83 7.28 0.83
N SER A 321 -4.13 7.46 0.67
CA SER A 321 -5.12 6.40 0.58
C SER A 321 -6.01 6.58 -0.64
N GLY A 322 -6.82 5.56 -0.91
CA GLY A 322 -7.94 5.69 -1.79
C GLY A 322 -9.02 4.64 -1.54
N ALA A 323 -10.20 4.90 -2.10
CA ALA A 323 -11.35 4.05 -1.99
C ALA A 323 -12.12 3.98 -3.29
N LEU A 324 -12.71 2.81 -3.55
CA LEU A 324 -13.66 2.57 -4.62
C LEU A 324 -14.98 2.07 -4.02
N ALA A 325 -16.11 2.46 -4.59
CA ALA A 325 -17.45 2.06 -4.15
C ALA A 325 -18.27 1.46 -5.29
N TRP A 326 -19.05 0.41 -5.01
CA TRP A 326 -19.93 -0.25 -5.98
C TRP A 326 -21.33 -0.47 -5.44
N ASP A 327 -22.32 -0.15 -6.27
CA ASP A 327 -23.71 -0.44 -5.96
C ASP A 327 -24.01 -1.91 -6.27
N LEU A 328 -24.39 -2.64 -5.22
CA LEU A 328 -24.81 -4.04 -5.27
C LEU A 328 -26.33 -4.18 -5.49
N GLY A 329 -27.07 -3.07 -5.37
CA GLY A 329 -28.52 -2.99 -5.57
C GLY A 329 -29.32 -3.41 -4.35
N ASP A 330 -30.59 -3.74 -4.57
CA ASP A 330 -31.49 -4.19 -3.51
C ASP A 330 -31.31 -5.69 -3.22
N LEU A 331 -31.25 -6.06 -1.95
CA LEU A 331 -31.18 -7.44 -1.49
C LEU A 331 -32.48 -7.82 -0.78
N ALA A 332 -33.31 -8.63 -1.43
CA ALA A 332 -34.45 -9.26 -0.77
C ALA A 332 -34.01 -10.22 0.35
N PRO A 333 -34.90 -10.60 1.30
CA PRO A 333 -34.58 -11.53 2.39
C PRO A 333 -33.90 -12.81 1.89
N GLY A 334 -32.76 -13.16 2.48
CA GLY A 334 -31.97 -14.33 2.12
C GLY A 334 -31.26 -14.25 0.76
N ARG A 335 -31.36 -13.13 0.03
CA ARG A 335 -30.57 -12.89 -1.20
C ARG A 335 -29.20 -12.33 -0.85
N ALA A 336 -28.29 -12.52 -1.79
CA ALA A 336 -26.91 -12.06 -1.69
C ALA A 336 -26.42 -11.47 -3.01
N ALA A 337 -25.43 -10.59 -2.91
CA ALA A 337 -24.66 -10.08 -4.05
C ALA A 337 -23.19 -10.40 -3.86
N THR A 338 -22.51 -10.67 -4.98
CA THR A 338 -21.07 -10.98 -5.01
C THR A 338 -20.30 -9.84 -5.65
N HIS A 339 -19.16 -9.51 -5.08
CA HIS A 339 -18.21 -8.57 -5.66
C HIS A 339 -16.77 -9.09 -5.49
N VAL A 340 -15.92 -8.79 -6.46
CA VAL A 340 -14.54 -9.31 -6.54
C VAL A 340 -13.60 -8.15 -6.83
N VAL A 341 -12.52 -8.09 -6.06
CA VAL A 341 -11.42 -7.14 -6.22
C VAL A 341 -10.09 -7.89 -6.15
N LEU A 342 -9.08 -7.30 -6.77
CA LEU A 342 -7.71 -7.80 -6.75
C LEU A 342 -6.80 -6.79 -6.06
N LEU A 343 -5.77 -7.29 -5.38
CA LEU A 343 -4.62 -6.50 -4.95
C LEU A 343 -3.37 -7.05 -5.62
N THR A 344 -2.58 -6.14 -6.18
CA THR A 344 -1.25 -6.45 -6.70
C THR A 344 -0.20 -5.58 -6.06
N VAL A 345 1.04 -6.04 -6.11
CA VAL A 345 2.21 -5.33 -5.64
C VAL A 345 3.22 -5.20 -6.77
N ALA A 346 4.02 -4.14 -6.78
CA ALA A 346 5.23 -4.07 -7.59
C ALA A 346 6.33 -3.41 -6.76
N THR A 347 7.58 -3.81 -6.98
CA THR A 347 8.69 -3.15 -6.30
C THR A 347 9.98 -3.19 -7.09
N TRP A 348 10.81 -2.18 -6.86
CA TRP A 348 12.12 -2.07 -7.46
C TRP A 348 13.13 -1.48 -6.48
N ARG A 349 14.36 -1.99 -6.52
CA ARG A 349 15.51 -1.35 -5.88
C ARG A 349 15.88 -0.10 -6.66
N VAL A 350 15.97 1.01 -5.94
CA VAL A 350 16.37 2.30 -6.50
C VAL A 350 17.88 2.47 -6.37
N THR A 351 18.57 2.55 -7.50
CA THR A 351 20.01 2.78 -7.57
C THR A 351 20.28 4.17 -8.11
N SER A 352 20.98 4.96 -7.29
CA SER A 352 21.16 6.40 -7.49
C SER A 352 22.66 6.75 -7.53
N LEU A 353 23.41 6.11 -8.44
CA LEU A 353 24.85 6.29 -8.59
C LEU A 353 25.18 7.41 -9.59
N PRO A 354 26.18 8.27 -9.32
CA PRO A 354 26.73 9.17 -10.32
C PRO A 354 27.17 8.39 -11.57
N GLY A 355 26.75 8.86 -12.76
CA GLY A 355 27.08 8.21 -14.03
C GLY A 355 26.25 6.97 -14.38
N ALA A 356 25.30 6.54 -13.53
CA ALA A 356 24.40 5.43 -13.84
C ALA A 356 23.49 5.71 -15.05
N VAL A 357 23.22 6.98 -15.31
CA VAL A 357 22.42 7.46 -16.43
C VAL A 357 23.16 8.62 -17.09
N GLN A 358 23.32 8.56 -18.41
CA GLN A 358 23.76 9.69 -19.19
C GLN A 358 22.56 10.43 -19.76
N VAL A 359 22.45 11.73 -19.50
CA VAL A 359 21.46 12.60 -20.14
C VAL A 359 22.05 13.09 -21.46
N HIS A 360 21.37 12.78 -22.57
CA HIS A 360 21.81 13.14 -23.92
C HIS A 360 21.23 14.45 -24.40
N ALA A 361 19.95 14.68 -24.10
CA ALA A 361 19.24 15.88 -24.53
C ALA A 361 18.09 16.20 -23.58
N VAL A 362 17.85 17.50 -23.41
CA VAL A 362 16.65 18.04 -22.79
C VAL A 362 16.06 19.01 -23.79
N ALA A 363 14.86 18.75 -24.27
CA ALA A 363 14.19 19.54 -25.28
C ALA A 363 12.74 19.80 -24.87
N GLN A 364 12.19 20.92 -25.32
CA GLN A 364 10.76 21.17 -25.22
C GLN A 364 10.16 20.95 -26.61
N ASP A 365 9.34 19.92 -26.76
CA ASP A 365 8.63 19.62 -28.00
C ASP A 365 7.33 20.44 -28.04
N PRO A 366 6.99 21.08 -29.17
CA PRO A 366 5.65 21.64 -29.38
C PRO A 366 4.60 20.50 -29.47
N PRO A 367 3.44 20.59 -28.78
CA PRO A 367 2.99 21.68 -27.90
C PRO A 367 3.18 21.32 -26.41
N GLY A 368 4.24 21.82 -25.78
CA GLY A 368 4.34 21.86 -24.32
C GLY A 368 4.74 20.55 -23.65
N TRP A 369 5.54 19.71 -24.29
CA TRP A 369 6.13 18.54 -23.65
C TRP A 369 7.61 18.77 -23.38
N LEU A 370 8.06 18.49 -22.16
CA LEU A 370 9.47 18.34 -21.84
C LEU A 370 9.89 16.91 -22.17
N ARG A 371 10.88 16.82 -23.06
CA ARG A 371 11.51 15.59 -23.51
C ARG A 371 12.89 15.47 -22.85
N ILE A 372 13.12 14.41 -22.10
CA ILE A 372 14.44 14.10 -21.51
C ILE A 372 14.94 12.79 -22.09
N ALA A 373 15.93 12.86 -22.98
CA ALA A 373 16.57 11.69 -23.58
C ALA A 373 17.74 11.23 -22.72
N VAL A 374 17.75 9.94 -22.37
CA VAL A 374 18.71 9.34 -21.44
C VAL A 374 19.21 7.98 -21.92
N GLU A 375 20.38 7.58 -21.46
CA GLU A 375 20.95 6.25 -21.70
C GLU A 375 21.39 5.65 -20.36
N PRO A 376 20.82 4.51 -19.93
CA PRO A 376 21.30 3.78 -18.76
C PRO A 376 22.70 3.20 -19.05
N ARG A 377 23.63 3.42 -18.13
CA ARG A 377 25.02 2.95 -18.20
C ARG A 377 25.28 1.73 -17.31
N LEU A 378 24.33 1.36 -16.46
CA LEU A 378 24.41 0.16 -15.64
C LEU A 378 23.83 -1.04 -16.39
N THR A 379 24.36 -2.23 -16.12
CA THR A 379 23.78 -3.51 -16.59
C THR A 379 22.74 -4.03 -15.58
N GLY A 380 21.85 -4.90 -16.02
CA GLY A 380 20.86 -5.56 -15.14
C GLY A 380 19.78 -4.63 -14.57
N TRP A 381 19.55 -3.49 -15.21
CA TRP A 381 18.43 -2.62 -14.89
C TRP A 381 17.14 -3.12 -15.54
N SER A 382 16.01 -2.80 -14.94
CA SER A 382 14.68 -3.16 -15.47
C SER A 382 13.83 -1.93 -15.82
N ARG A 383 14.07 -0.80 -15.14
CA ARG A 383 13.30 0.42 -15.36
C ARG A 383 14.12 1.68 -15.10
N LEU A 384 13.69 2.79 -15.70
CA LEU A 384 14.17 4.13 -15.35
C LEU A 384 13.08 4.89 -14.59
N GLY A 385 13.47 5.53 -13.51
CA GLY A 385 12.61 6.41 -12.73
C GLY A 385 12.92 7.87 -12.99
N LEU A 386 11.89 8.70 -13.15
CA LEU A 386 12.04 10.15 -13.16
C LEU A 386 11.65 10.72 -11.80
N LEU A 387 12.46 11.65 -11.31
CA LEU A 387 12.22 12.44 -10.12
C LEU A 387 12.07 13.91 -10.49
N HIS A 388 11.26 14.61 -9.73
CA HIS A 388 11.04 16.04 -9.80
C HIS A 388 11.20 16.69 -8.44
N SER A 389 11.73 17.91 -8.42
CA SER A 389 11.76 18.75 -7.23
C SER A 389 11.51 20.20 -7.62
N THR A 390 10.64 20.90 -6.88
CA THR A 390 10.31 22.31 -7.12
C THR A 390 11.29 23.30 -6.46
N GLY A 391 12.36 22.82 -5.83
CA GLY A 391 13.37 23.68 -5.19
C GLY A 391 14.25 22.99 -4.15
N LEU A 392 15.33 23.68 -3.78
CA LEU A 392 16.17 23.34 -2.63
C LEU A 392 15.43 23.73 -1.34
N GLN A 393 15.34 22.81 -0.38
CA GLN A 393 14.92 23.21 0.97
C GLN A 393 16.10 23.84 1.73
N PRO A 394 15.87 24.92 2.51
CA PRO A 394 16.91 25.48 3.37
C PRO A 394 17.46 24.39 4.31
N GLY A 395 18.76 24.07 4.17
CA GLY A 395 19.47 23.10 5.02
C GLY A 395 19.21 21.61 4.76
N GLY A 396 18.37 21.22 3.79
CA GLY A 396 17.88 19.83 3.65
C GLY A 396 18.11 19.14 2.30
N GLY A 397 18.73 19.81 1.33
CA GLY A 397 18.90 19.26 -0.03
C GLY A 397 17.61 19.27 -0.86
N TRP A 398 17.59 18.46 -1.91
CA TRP A 398 16.45 18.35 -2.84
C TRP A 398 15.37 17.43 -2.30
N ARG A 399 14.12 17.89 -2.26
CA ARG A 399 12.97 17.04 -1.98
C ARG A 399 12.52 16.37 -3.27
N TRP A 400 13.22 15.31 -3.65
CA TRP A 400 12.90 14.53 -4.83
C TRP A 400 11.57 13.79 -4.65
N ARG A 401 10.65 14.01 -5.58
CA ARG A 401 9.40 13.27 -5.69
C ARG A 401 9.40 12.53 -7.01
N PRO A 402 9.06 11.25 -7.02
CA PRO A 402 9.06 10.55 -8.29
C PRO A 402 7.87 11.02 -9.16
N LEU A 403 8.09 11.16 -10.45
CA LEU A 403 7.08 11.48 -11.46
C LEU A 403 6.58 10.19 -12.08
N TRP A 404 5.65 9.54 -11.40
CA TRP A 404 5.21 8.19 -11.75
C TRP A 404 4.53 8.09 -13.12
N TRP A 405 3.85 9.15 -13.53
CA TRP A 405 3.17 9.24 -14.83
C TRP A 405 4.11 9.55 -16.01
N ALA A 406 5.40 9.84 -15.75
CA ALA A 406 6.36 10.07 -16.81
C ALA A 406 6.74 8.71 -17.43
N ALA A 407 6.23 8.41 -18.63
CA ALA A 407 6.66 7.24 -19.37
C ALA A 407 8.11 7.41 -19.77
N CYS A 408 8.80 6.30 -19.72
CA CYS A 408 10.12 6.10 -20.27
C CYS A 408 9.95 5.16 -21.46
N GLU A 409 10.00 5.70 -22.67
CA GLU A 409 9.85 4.92 -23.90
C GLU A 409 11.20 4.78 -24.60
N PRO A 410 11.49 3.67 -25.29
CA PRO A 410 12.68 3.58 -26.13
C PRO A 410 12.72 4.72 -27.15
N ASP A 411 13.88 5.37 -27.32
CA ASP A 411 14.04 6.42 -28.31
C ASP A 411 14.18 5.78 -29.71
N PRO A 412 13.20 5.97 -30.63
CA PRO A 412 13.24 5.33 -31.94
C PRO A 412 14.42 5.79 -32.79
N GLY A 413 14.98 6.99 -32.52
CA GLY A 413 16.12 7.52 -33.26
C GLY A 413 17.48 7.12 -32.70
N ARG A 414 17.52 6.49 -31.51
CA ARG A 414 18.77 6.18 -30.80
C ARG A 414 18.65 4.86 -30.03
N PRO A 415 19.01 3.71 -30.63
CA PRO A 415 19.00 2.42 -29.94
C PRO A 415 19.78 2.47 -28.61
N GLY A 416 19.18 1.95 -27.55
CA GLY A 416 19.73 1.99 -26.18
C GLY A 416 19.46 3.29 -25.41
N CYS A 417 18.96 4.34 -26.07
CA CYS A 417 18.44 5.52 -25.39
C CYS A 417 16.94 5.37 -25.12
N TYR A 418 16.49 6.08 -24.09
CA TYR A 418 15.11 6.17 -23.66
C TYR A 418 14.72 7.63 -23.49
N CYS A 419 13.42 7.87 -23.53
CA CYS A 419 12.86 9.20 -23.54
C CYS A 419 11.78 9.33 -22.48
N PHE A 420 11.96 10.26 -21.55
CA PHE A 420 10.87 10.75 -20.72
C PHE A 420 10.10 11.83 -21.45
N GLN A 421 8.77 11.67 -21.50
CA GLN A 421 7.85 12.70 -21.99
C GLN A 421 6.99 13.19 -20.83
N ILE A 422 7.16 14.47 -20.53
CA ILE A 422 6.55 15.13 -19.38
C ILE A 422 5.70 16.28 -19.93
N PRO A 423 4.37 16.30 -19.75
CA PRO A 423 3.57 17.44 -20.15
C PRO A 423 3.93 18.60 -19.21
N MET A 424 4.39 19.69 -19.80
CA MET A 424 4.64 20.94 -19.09
C MET A 424 3.28 21.63 -18.93
N GLU A 425 2.69 21.53 -17.74
CA GLU A 425 1.56 22.38 -17.42
C GLU A 425 2.00 23.84 -17.51
N ALA A 426 1.22 24.67 -18.22
CA ALA A 426 1.60 26.02 -18.65
C ALA A 426 1.92 27.02 -17.51
N THR A 427 1.82 26.61 -16.24
CA THR A 427 1.94 27.47 -15.05
C THR A 427 2.80 26.88 -13.93
N GLY A 428 3.51 25.76 -14.14
CA GLY A 428 4.34 25.13 -13.11
C GLY A 428 5.65 25.91 -12.81
N PRO A 429 6.13 25.96 -11.55
CA PRO A 429 7.43 26.55 -11.24
C PRO A 429 8.57 25.80 -11.93
N ALA A 430 9.72 26.46 -12.10
CA ALA A 430 10.95 25.81 -12.55
C ALA A 430 11.24 24.57 -11.68
N GLY A 431 11.25 23.40 -12.31
CA GLY A 431 11.47 22.12 -11.67
C GLY A 431 12.85 21.56 -12.00
N PHE A 432 13.45 20.89 -11.03
CA PHE A 432 14.66 20.10 -11.22
C PHE A 432 14.26 18.66 -11.46
N PHE A 433 14.94 18.01 -12.39
CA PHE A 433 14.70 16.61 -12.73
C PHE A 433 15.93 15.77 -12.46
N ARG A 434 15.70 14.55 -11.98
CA ARG A 434 16.74 13.53 -11.81
C ARG A 434 16.24 12.22 -12.37
N VAL A 435 17.10 11.50 -13.06
CA VAL A 435 16.80 10.16 -13.56
C VAL A 435 17.55 9.14 -12.72
N GLU A 436 16.86 8.05 -12.37
CA GLU A 436 17.38 6.95 -11.58
C GLU A 436 17.23 5.63 -12.34
N VAL A 437 18.10 4.68 -12.00
CA VAL A 437 18.00 3.31 -12.49
C VAL A 437 17.33 2.46 -11.43
N TRP A 438 16.30 1.73 -11.84
CA TRP A 438 15.55 0.81 -11.00
C TRP A 438 15.86 -0.62 -11.42
N GLN A 439 16.14 -1.46 -10.43
CA GLN A 439 16.54 -2.85 -10.60
C GLN A 439 15.50 -3.76 -9.96
N PRO A 440 15.34 -5.00 -10.45
CA PRO A 440 14.62 -6.01 -9.71
C PRO A 440 15.23 -6.17 -8.29
N PRO A 441 14.42 -6.49 -7.29
CA PRO A 441 14.89 -6.72 -5.92
C PRO A 441 15.94 -7.82 -5.79
#